data_AF-A0A7S2NAC4-F1
#
_entry.id   AF-A0A7S2NAC4-F1
#
_cell.length_a   1.000
_cell.length_b   1.000
_cell.length_c   1.000
_cell.angle_alpha   90.00
_cell.angle_beta   90.00
_cell.angle_gamma   90.00
#
_symmetry.space_group_name_H-M   'P 1'
#
loop_
_entity.id
_entity.type
_entity.pdbx_description
1 polymer ?
#
loop_
_entity_poly.entity_id
_entity_poly.type
_entity_poly.pdbx_seq_one_letter_code
_entity_poly.pdbx_strand_id
1 'polypeptide(L)'
;MAAAGALAEPLLKVDDVEEGKPQPSAEELEDLRKEGQMNWKQLIGFFLDPTHMLTTALVVYAVACVIGMGYLMLAKKNFGDGDNLWNFCFLAVGGLVVAAYISFLAEQLKEEVNEFWRNNEKLKSNKVRLESTCKELRKSVGTMRDEVDDFNKLKGKMQKFAEEQGEGFSEVFGRAAGVLDKMRESLVDQQRNLLNNYANSFEFSDGEEGMTKEEFSLFKTYLPNEFQEKVSFEEVAGPDCSTVSSDQVQELIKRALESVKAGAAALPLSSAASSSGAQ
;
A
#
# COMPACT_ATOMS: atom_id res chain seq x y z
N MET A 1 21.84 -4.09 32.18
CA MET A 1 22.43 -4.87 31.07
C MET A 1 21.60 -6.12 30.87
N ALA A 2 20.67 -6.12 29.90
CA ALA A 2 20.04 -7.28 29.25
C ALA A 2 18.69 -6.83 28.69
N ALA A 3 18.67 -6.41 27.42
CA ALA A 3 17.53 -6.42 26.48
C ALA A 3 17.93 -5.66 25.21
N ALA A 4 19.00 -6.09 24.55
CA ALA A 4 19.41 -5.58 23.24
C ALA A 4 19.75 -6.78 22.36
N GLY A 5 18.71 -7.47 21.89
CA GLY A 5 18.88 -8.67 21.10
C GLY A 5 17.55 -9.23 20.64
N ALA A 6 16.98 -8.64 19.60
CA ALA A 6 16.09 -9.27 18.61
C ALA A 6 15.32 -8.19 17.80
N LEU A 7 16.00 -7.33 17.05
CA LEU A 7 15.37 -6.51 15.99
C LEU A 7 16.32 -6.38 14.80
N ALA A 8 16.77 -7.52 14.30
CA ALA A 8 17.52 -7.60 13.05
C ALA A 8 17.13 -8.89 12.32
N GLU A 9 15.83 -9.09 12.10
CA GLU A 9 15.43 -9.82 10.90
C GLU A 9 15.47 -8.83 9.74
N PRO A 10 16.19 -9.15 8.65
CA PRO A 10 16.27 -8.25 7.52
C PRO A 10 14.86 -8.05 6.98
N LEU A 11 14.46 -6.77 6.88
CA LEU A 11 13.43 -6.31 5.96
C LEU A 11 13.54 -7.16 4.70
N LEU A 12 12.47 -7.89 4.38
CA LEU A 12 12.30 -8.43 3.04
C LEU A 12 12.53 -7.23 2.12
N LYS A 13 13.57 -7.34 1.27
CA LYS A 13 13.89 -6.30 0.30
C LYS A 13 12.59 -5.94 -0.39
N VAL A 14 12.24 -4.66 -0.31
CA VAL A 14 11.09 -4.07 -1.01
C VAL A 14 11.42 -3.96 -2.50
N ASP A 15 12.05 -5.00 -3.06
CA ASP A 15 12.35 -5.09 -4.49
C ASP A 15 11.20 -5.80 -5.23
N ASP A 16 10.22 -6.39 -4.52
CA ASP A 16 9.10 -7.13 -5.12
C ASP A 16 7.71 -6.55 -4.78
N VAL A 17 7.63 -5.41 -4.09
CA VAL A 17 6.37 -4.65 -4.03
C VAL A 17 6.37 -3.79 -5.28
N GLU A 18 5.89 -4.35 -6.39
CA GLU A 18 5.53 -3.57 -7.58
C GLU A 18 4.56 -2.48 -7.14
N GLU A 19 5.11 -1.29 -6.87
CA GLU A 19 4.38 -0.03 -6.79
C GLU A 19 3.47 0.04 -8.01
N GLY A 20 2.20 0.40 -7.76
CA GLY A 20 1.12 0.34 -8.74
C GLY A 20 1.60 0.75 -10.12
N LYS A 21 1.75 -0.25 -11.00
CA LYS A 21 2.14 0.01 -12.38
C LYS A 21 1.12 1.01 -12.94
N PRO A 22 1.57 2.15 -13.50
CA PRO A 22 0.67 3.03 -14.26
C PRO A 22 -0.07 2.17 -15.29
N GLN A 23 -1.31 2.55 -15.63
CA GLN A 23 -2.08 1.82 -16.65
C GLN A 23 -1.16 1.45 -17.82
N PRO A 24 -1.08 0.16 -18.20
CA PRO A 24 -0.06 -0.32 -19.10
C PRO A 24 -0.10 0.53 -20.37
N SER A 25 1.05 1.11 -20.70
CA SER A 25 1.18 1.92 -21.91
C SER A 25 0.76 1.07 -23.12
N ALA A 26 0.34 1.69 -24.22
CA ALA A 26 -0.12 0.95 -25.40
C ALA A 26 0.92 -0.10 -25.90
N GLU A 27 2.21 0.14 -25.60
CA GLU A 27 3.33 -0.75 -25.88
C GLU A 27 3.38 -1.95 -24.91
N GLU A 28 3.15 -1.73 -23.61
CA GLU A 28 3.01 -2.81 -22.61
C GLU A 28 1.75 -3.65 -22.82
N LEU A 29 0.67 -3.04 -23.33
CA LEU A 29 -0.55 -3.74 -23.72
C LEU A 29 -0.31 -4.64 -24.95
N GLU A 30 0.58 -4.23 -25.85
CA GLU A 30 1.00 -5.03 -27.00
C GLU A 30 1.96 -6.15 -26.58
N ASP A 31 2.80 -5.93 -25.58
CA ASP A 31 3.66 -6.96 -25.00
C ASP A 31 2.88 -7.93 -24.09
N LEU A 32 1.88 -7.48 -23.33
CA LEU A 32 0.91 -8.36 -22.65
C LEU A 32 0.09 -9.18 -23.66
N ARG A 33 -0.22 -8.61 -24.84
CA ARG A 33 -0.86 -9.35 -25.93
C ARG A 33 0.07 -10.40 -26.54
N LYS A 34 1.39 -10.15 -26.58
CA LYS A 34 2.39 -11.14 -26.99
C LYS A 34 2.64 -12.19 -25.90
N GLU A 35 2.58 -11.82 -24.62
CA GLU A 35 2.66 -12.76 -23.49
C GLU A 35 1.41 -13.63 -23.39
N GLY A 36 0.24 -13.08 -23.74
CA GLY A 36 -1.00 -13.84 -23.88
C GLY A 36 -0.99 -14.82 -25.06
N GLN A 37 -0.03 -14.72 -26.00
CA GLN A 37 0.21 -15.77 -26.99
C GLN A 37 1.04 -16.87 -26.35
N MET A 38 0.35 -17.86 -25.77
CA MET A 38 0.97 -19.09 -25.27
C MET A 38 1.93 -19.65 -26.32
N ASN A 39 3.21 -19.73 -25.96
CA ASN A 39 4.23 -20.27 -26.83
C ASN A 39 3.89 -21.75 -27.10
N TRP A 40 4.16 -22.29 -28.30
CA TRP A 40 3.78 -23.66 -28.69
C TRP A 40 4.24 -24.72 -27.68
N LYS A 41 5.34 -24.47 -26.96
CA LYS A 41 5.84 -25.33 -25.88
C LYS A 41 4.96 -25.30 -24.62
N GLN A 42 4.43 -24.15 -24.24
CA GLN A 42 3.48 -24.00 -23.12
C GLN A 42 2.15 -24.66 -23.45
N LEU A 43 1.69 -24.55 -24.71
CA LEU A 43 0.49 -25.23 -25.17
C LEU A 43 0.63 -26.76 -25.08
N ILE A 44 1.79 -27.30 -25.50
CA ILE A 44 2.09 -28.73 -25.30
C ILE A 44 2.15 -29.07 -23.80
N GLY A 45 2.79 -28.23 -22.98
CA GLY A 45 2.85 -28.40 -21.53
C GLY A 45 1.46 -28.46 -20.87
N PHE A 46 0.56 -27.57 -21.26
CA PHE A 46 -0.83 -27.52 -20.81
C PHE A 46 -1.55 -28.84 -21.07
N PHE A 47 -1.36 -29.44 -22.26
CA PHE A 47 -1.97 -30.72 -22.60
C PHE A 47 -1.38 -31.92 -21.86
N LEU A 48 -0.16 -31.80 -21.31
CA LEU A 48 0.47 -32.84 -20.50
C LEU A 48 0.15 -32.73 -19.00
N ASP A 49 -0.45 -31.63 -18.54
CA ASP A 49 -0.78 -31.45 -17.13
C ASP A 49 -2.00 -32.34 -16.75
N PRO A 50 -1.91 -33.17 -15.69
CA PRO A 50 -2.99 -34.08 -15.30
C PRO A 50 -4.27 -33.36 -14.85
N THR A 51 -4.18 -32.09 -14.48
CA THR A 51 -5.32 -31.22 -14.14
C THR A 51 -6.20 -30.89 -15.35
N HIS A 52 -5.64 -30.87 -16.57
CA HIS A 52 -6.34 -30.52 -17.81
C HIS A 52 -6.67 -31.75 -18.68
N MET A 53 -6.59 -32.96 -18.12
CA MET A 53 -6.82 -34.21 -18.85
C MET A 53 -8.18 -34.27 -19.57
N LEU A 54 -9.23 -33.65 -19.01
CA LEU A 54 -10.55 -33.61 -19.62
C LEU A 54 -10.56 -32.74 -20.90
N THR A 55 -10.02 -31.53 -20.82
CA THR A 55 -9.93 -30.59 -21.96
C THR A 55 -8.98 -31.14 -23.02
N THR A 56 -7.85 -31.73 -22.63
CA THR A 56 -6.95 -32.48 -23.53
C THR A 56 -7.69 -33.59 -24.27
N ALA A 57 -8.43 -34.45 -23.56
CA ALA A 57 -9.16 -35.56 -24.16
C ALA A 57 -10.23 -35.06 -25.15
N LEU A 58 -10.91 -33.95 -24.84
CA LEU A 58 -11.94 -33.36 -25.69
C LEU A 58 -11.35 -32.76 -26.97
N VAL A 59 -10.20 -32.09 -26.88
CA VAL A 59 -9.46 -31.57 -28.05
C VAL A 59 -8.94 -32.71 -28.92
N VAL A 60 -8.33 -33.74 -28.33
CA VAL A 60 -7.86 -34.93 -29.06
C VAL A 60 -9.02 -35.63 -29.78
N TYR A 61 -10.17 -35.76 -29.11
CA TYR A 61 -11.38 -36.32 -29.72
C TYR A 61 -11.88 -35.46 -30.90
N ALA A 62 -11.91 -34.13 -30.75
CA ALA A 62 -12.29 -33.22 -31.82
C ALA A 62 -11.35 -33.34 -33.05
N VAL A 63 -10.04 -33.41 -32.82
CA VAL A 63 -9.04 -33.62 -33.89
C VAL A 63 -9.23 -34.98 -34.57
N ALA A 64 -9.47 -36.04 -33.80
CA ALA A 64 -9.76 -37.37 -34.36
C ALA A 64 -11.03 -37.37 -35.23
N CYS A 65 -12.08 -36.64 -34.82
CA CYS A 65 -13.29 -36.46 -35.63
C CYS A 65 -13.01 -35.71 -36.94
N VAL A 66 -12.18 -34.66 -36.92
CA VAL A 66 -11.79 -33.92 -38.14
C VAL A 66 -10.96 -34.80 -39.09
N ILE A 67 -10.01 -35.59 -38.57
CA ILE A 67 -9.23 -36.54 -39.37
C ILE A 67 -10.14 -37.62 -39.97
N GLY A 68 -11.06 -38.18 -39.18
CA GLY A 68 -12.06 -39.14 -39.65
C GLY A 68 -12.94 -38.56 -40.75
N MET A 69 -13.31 -37.28 -40.64
CA MET A 69 -14.06 -36.56 -41.66
C MET A 69 -13.24 -36.37 -42.95
N GLY A 70 -11.96 -36.03 -42.84
CA GLY A 70 -11.04 -35.93 -43.98
C GLY A 70 -10.85 -37.28 -44.70
N TYR A 71 -10.75 -38.36 -43.93
CA TYR A 71 -10.69 -39.72 -44.48
C TYR A 71 -11.98 -40.09 -45.22
N LEU A 72 -13.15 -39.76 -44.66
CA LEU A 72 -14.45 -39.94 -45.32
C LEU A 72 -14.56 -39.08 -46.59
N MET A 73 -14.00 -37.88 -46.63
CA MET A 73 -13.95 -37.07 -47.86
C MET A 73 -13.14 -37.75 -48.97
N LEU A 74 -12.01 -38.38 -48.64
CA LEU A 74 -11.21 -39.13 -49.61
C LEU A 74 -11.94 -40.39 -50.10
N ALA A 75 -12.68 -41.06 -49.20
CA ALA A 75 -13.51 -42.22 -49.54
C ALA A 75 -14.77 -41.86 -50.34
N LYS A 76 -15.27 -40.61 -50.25
CA LYS A 76 -16.48 -40.10 -50.93
C LYS A 76 -16.40 -40.17 -52.46
N LYS A 77 -15.22 -40.30 -53.05
CA LYS A 77 -15.07 -40.53 -54.51
C LYS A 77 -15.86 -41.76 -55.01
N ASN A 78 -16.27 -42.66 -54.10
CA ASN A 78 -17.06 -43.86 -54.38
C ASN A 78 -18.53 -43.82 -53.90
N PHE A 79 -19.01 -42.77 -53.23
CA PHE A 79 -20.38 -42.71 -52.68
C PHE A 79 -21.17 -41.55 -53.30
N GLY A 80 -22.15 -41.88 -54.15
CA GLY A 80 -23.03 -40.91 -54.84
C GLY A 80 -24.05 -40.20 -53.94
N ASP A 81 -24.38 -38.97 -54.31
CA ASP A 81 -25.53 -38.09 -53.95
C ASP A 81 -26.01 -37.99 -52.49
N GLY A 82 -25.16 -38.32 -51.51
CA GLY A 82 -25.47 -38.16 -50.08
C GLY A 82 -25.18 -36.74 -49.53
N ASP A 83 -25.87 -35.70 -50.00
CA ASP A 83 -25.60 -34.30 -49.56
C ASP A 83 -26.09 -33.99 -48.13
N ASN A 84 -27.20 -34.59 -47.68
CA ASN A 84 -27.76 -34.30 -46.34
C ASN A 84 -26.89 -34.82 -45.19
N LEU A 85 -26.19 -35.94 -45.38
CA LEU A 85 -25.34 -36.56 -44.36
C LEU A 85 -24.11 -35.69 -44.05
N TRP A 86 -23.63 -34.96 -45.07
CA TRP A 86 -22.50 -34.05 -44.95
C TRP A 86 -22.83 -32.86 -44.03
N ASN A 87 -24.01 -32.25 -44.19
CA ASN A 87 -24.46 -31.14 -43.35
C ASN A 87 -24.57 -31.53 -41.87
N PHE A 88 -25.06 -32.74 -41.57
CA PHE A 88 -25.11 -33.26 -40.19
C PHE A 88 -23.72 -33.48 -39.61
N CYS A 89 -22.78 -34.02 -40.37
CA CYS A 89 -21.41 -34.21 -39.89
C CYS A 89 -20.71 -32.85 -39.62
N PHE A 90 -20.90 -31.84 -40.48
CA PHE A 90 -20.36 -30.50 -40.24
C PHE A 90 -20.96 -29.86 -38.99
N LEU A 91 -22.27 -29.99 -38.78
CA LEU A 91 -22.94 -29.47 -37.58
C LEU A 91 -22.41 -30.16 -36.31
N ALA A 92 -22.25 -31.48 -36.34
CA ALA A 92 -21.77 -32.25 -35.20
C ALA A 92 -20.30 -31.91 -34.84
N VAL A 93 -19.42 -31.81 -35.84
CA VAL A 93 -18.02 -31.43 -35.63
C VAL A 93 -17.93 -29.97 -35.18
N GLY A 94 -18.68 -29.06 -35.80
CA GLY A 94 -18.75 -27.66 -35.40
C GLY A 94 -19.21 -27.49 -33.94
N GLY A 95 -20.26 -28.21 -33.54
CA GLY A 95 -20.74 -28.21 -32.16
C GLY A 95 -19.71 -28.71 -31.16
N LEU A 96 -18.96 -29.76 -31.50
CA LEU A 96 -17.87 -30.28 -30.66
C LEU A 96 -16.71 -29.30 -30.51
N VAL A 97 -16.30 -28.62 -31.59
CA VAL A 97 -15.23 -27.62 -31.53
C VAL A 97 -15.64 -26.42 -30.68
N VAL A 98 -16.89 -25.94 -30.82
CA VAL A 98 -17.42 -24.85 -30.00
C VAL A 98 -17.50 -25.27 -28.52
N ALA A 99 -17.96 -26.48 -28.23
CA ALA A 99 -18.01 -27.00 -26.86
C ALA A 99 -16.61 -27.10 -26.25
N ALA A 100 -15.62 -27.61 -27.00
CA ALA A 100 -14.22 -27.67 -26.55
C ALA A 100 -13.66 -26.29 -26.24
N TYR A 101 -13.94 -25.31 -27.09
CA TYR A 101 -13.50 -23.92 -26.90
C TYR A 101 -14.13 -23.27 -25.67
N ILE A 102 -15.44 -23.47 -25.45
CA ILE A 102 -16.14 -22.95 -24.27
C ILE A 102 -15.58 -23.58 -22.98
N SER A 103 -15.32 -24.89 -22.97
CA SER A 103 -14.72 -25.56 -21.83
C SER A 103 -13.31 -25.05 -21.52
N PHE A 104 -12.50 -24.81 -22.56
CA PHE A 104 -11.16 -24.24 -22.39
C PHE A 104 -11.21 -22.82 -21.79
N LEU A 105 -12.07 -21.94 -22.32
CA LEU A 105 -12.25 -20.59 -21.76
C LEU A 105 -12.75 -20.62 -20.31
N ALA A 106 -13.65 -21.54 -19.97
CA ALA A 106 -14.15 -21.69 -18.61
C ALA A 106 -13.05 -22.11 -17.63
N GLU A 107 -12.09 -22.94 -18.06
CA GLU A 107 -10.93 -23.30 -17.25
C GLU A 107 -9.97 -22.13 -17.05
N GLN A 108 -9.62 -21.41 -18.13
CA GLN A 108 -8.74 -20.24 -18.03
C GLN A 108 -9.33 -19.17 -17.11
N LEU A 109 -10.62 -18.87 -17.26
CA LEU A 109 -11.30 -17.88 -16.43
C LEU A 109 -11.34 -18.31 -14.95
N LYS A 110 -11.47 -19.61 -14.67
CA LYS A 110 -11.43 -20.14 -13.30
C LYS A 110 -10.04 -20.01 -12.68
N GLU A 111 -8.98 -20.21 -13.47
CA GLU A 111 -7.61 -20.05 -13.02
C GLU A 111 -7.28 -18.59 -12.72
N GLU A 112 -7.61 -17.68 -13.64
CA GLU A 112 -7.45 -16.22 -13.43
C GLU A 112 -8.24 -15.74 -12.20
N VAL A 113 -9.50 -16.16 -12.05
CA VAL A 113 -10.30 -15.80 -10.87
C VAL A 113 -9.67 -16.32 -9.58
N ASN A 114 -9.15 -17.56 -9.56
CA ASN A 114 -8.46 -18.08 -8.38
C ASN A 114 -7.17 -17.31 -8.06
N GLU A 115 -6.43 -16.89 -9.08
CA GLU A 115 -5.24 -16.06 -8.90
C GLU A 115 -5.61 -14.68 -8.35
N PHE A 116 -6.66 -14.06 -8.88
CA PHE A 116 -7.21 -12.81 -8.34
C PHE A 116 -7.62 -12.95 -6.87
N TRP A 117 -8.27 -14.05 -6.49
CA TRP A 117 -8.62 -14.31 -5.08
C TRP A 117 -7.39 -14.43 -4.19
N ARG A 118 -6.36 -15.17 -4.63
CA ARG A 118 -5.09 -15.29 -3.89
C ARG A 118 -4.38 -13.96 -3.73
N ASN A 119 -4.34 -13.15 -4.80
CA ASN A 119 -3.70 -11.84 -4.76
C ASN A 119 -4.48 -10.89 -3.85
N ASN A 120 -5.81 -10.88 -3.92
CA ASN A 120 -6.64 -10.09 -3.02
C ASN A 120 -6.44 -10.49 -1.55
N GLU A 121 -6.35 -11.80 -1.25
CA GLU A 121 -6.08 -12.29 0.10
C GLU A 121 -4.69 -11.86 0.61
N LYS A 122 -3.65 -11.92 -0.24
CA LYS A 122 -2.32 -11.39 0.07
C LYS A 122 -2.34 -9.89 0.35
N LEU A 123 -3.00 -9.10 -0.52
CA LEU A 123 -3.14 -7.65 -0.34
C LEU A 123 -3.87 -7.33 0.98
N LYS A 124 -4.92 -8.08 1.31
CA LYS A 124 -5.67 -7.92 2.56
C LYS A 124 -4.79 -8.23 3.78
N SER A 125 -3.99 -9.30 3.73
CA SER A 125 -3.05 -9.65 4.79
C SER A 125 -1.98 -8.56 4.97
N ASN A 126 -1.42 -8.06 3.86
CA ASN A 126 -0.45 -6.98 3.88
C ASN A 126 -1.03 -5.69 4.46
N LYS A 127 -2.27 -5.33 4.10
CA LYS A 127 -2.97 -4.18 4.68
C LYS A 127 -3.12 -4.30 6.20
N VAL A 128 -3.58 -5.46 6.69
CA VAL A 128 -3.73 -5.70 8.14
C VAL A 128 -2.39 -5.60 8.86
N ARG A 129 -1.31 -6.14 8.26
CA ARG A 129 0.03 -6.05 8.83
C ARG A 129 0.53 -4.60 8.88
N LEU A 130 0.33 -3.85 7.81
CA LEU A 130 0.73 -2.44 7.73
C LEU A 130 -0.04 -1.57 8.74
N GLU A 131 -1.35 -1.79 8.88
CA GLU A 131 -2.18 -1.14 9.89
C GLU A 131 -1.69 -1.46 11.31
N SER A 132 -1.32 -2.72 11.59
CA SER A 132 -0.74 -3.12 12.88
C SER A 132 0.59 -2.41 13.15
N THR A 133 1.48 -2.37 12.17
CA THR A 133 2.77 -1.67 12.29
C THR A 133 2.56 -0.17 12.50
N CYS A 134 1.65 0.48 11.77
CA CYS A 134 1.31 1.89 11.99
C CYS A 134 0.77 2.13 13.41
N LYS A 135 -0.05 1.22 13.94
CA LYS A 135 -0.57 1.30 15.32
C LYS A 135 0.55 1.17 16.36
N GLU A 136 1.49 0.25 16.16
CA GLU A 136 2.67 0.10 17.01
C GLU A 136 3.57 1.33 16.97
N LEU A 137 3.82 1.88 15.77
CA LEU A 137 4.59 3.11 15.59
C LEU A 137 3.93 4.28 16.31
N ARG A 138 2.61 4.44 16.17
CA ARG A 138 1.85 5.50 16.87
C ARG A 138 1.93 5.35 18.38
N LYS A 139 1.87 4.11 18.90
CA LYS A 139 2.07 3.84 20.33
C LYS A 139 3.48 4.19 20.79
N SER A 140 4.50 3.80 20.02
CA SER A 140 5.91 4.11 20.31
C SER A 140 6.18 5.62 20.32
N VAL A 141 5.62 6.36 19.37
CA VAL A 141 5.68 7.84 19.33
C VAL A 141 4.98 8.45 20.54
N GLY A 142 3.83 7.91 20.96
CA GLY A 142 3.14 8.32 22.19
C GLY A 142 4.02 8.15 23.43
N THR A 143 4.61 6.95 23.60
CA THR A 143 5.52 6.67 24.72
C THR A 143 6.76 7.57 24.70
N MET A 144 7.37 7.81 23.53
CA MET A 144 8.49 8.74 23.41
C MET A 144 8.10 10.17 23.80
N ARG A 145 6.89 10.61 23.47
CA ARG A 145 6.39 11.94 23.88
C ARG A 145 6.23 12.02 25.41
N ASP A 146 5.65 11.00 26.02
CA ASP A 146 5.50 10.92 27.48
C ASP A 146 6.88 10.91 28.19
N GLU A 147 7.84 10.14 27.67
CA GLU A 147 9.22 10.11 28.18
C GLU A 147 9.89 11.48 28.09
N VAL A 148 9.74 12.19 26.96
CA VAL A 148 10.27 13.55 26.79
C VAL A 148 9.65 14.52 27.80
N ASP A 149 8.34 14.42 28.05
CA ASP A 149 7.65 15.26 29.03
C ASP A 149 8.11 14.97 30.47
N ASP A 150 8.31 13.70 30.83
CA ASP A 150 8.86 13.33 32.13
C ASP A 150 10.33 13.75 32.29
N PHE A 151 11.12 13.68 31.22
CA PHE A 151 12.47 14.25 31.21
C PHE A 151 12.47 15.77 31.37
N ASN A 152 11.52 16.49 30.77
CA ASN A 152 11.37 17.93 30.98
C ASN A 152 11.02 18.27 32.43
N LYS A 153 10.14 17.48 33.07
CA LYS A 153 9.85 17.63 34.52
C LYS A 153 11.09 17.35 35.37
N LEU A 154 11.86 16.33 35.03
CA LEU A 154 13.11 15.99 35.72
C LEU A 154 14.15 17.11 35.57
N LYS A 155 14.33 17.65 34.36
CA LYS A 155 15.16 18.82 34.07
C LYS A 155 14.76 20.00 34.96
N GLY A 156 13.46 20.30 35.06
CA GLY A 156 12.96 21.37 35.93
C GLY A 156 13.26 21.14 37.43
N LYS A 157 13.10 19.91 37.93
CA LYS A 157 13.45 19.57 39.33
C LYS A 157 14.96 19.68 39.58
N MET A 158 15.76 19.23 38.64
CA MET A 158 17.20 19.23 38.78
C MET A 158 17.83 20.61 38.61
N GLN A 159 17.26 21.48 37.76
CA GLN A 159 17.68 22.87 37.66
C GLN A 159 17.52 23.61 38.99
N LYS A 160 16.39 23.41 39.69
CA LYS A 160 16.19 23.90 41.06
C LYS A 160 17.26 23.38 42.03
N PHE A 161 17.60 22.09 41.92
CA PHE A 161 18.65 21.47 42.74
C PHE A 161 20.06 22.02 42.44
N ALA A 162 20.36 22.35 41.19
CA ALA A 162 21.63 22.95 40.77
C ALA A 162 21.77 24.40 41.24
N GLU A 163 20.67 25.17 41.22
CA GLU A 163 20.59 26.50 41.83
C GLU A 163 20.87 26.43 43.35
N GLU A 164 20.50 25.34 44.01
CA GLU A 164 20.76 25.11 45.44
C GLU A 164 22.17 24.55 45.77
N GLN A 165 22.83 23.80 44.87
CA GLN A 165 24.10 23.10 45.14
C GLN A 165 25.38 23.66 44.46
N GLY A 166 25.29 24.73 43.68
CA GLY A 166 26.46 25.44 43.14
C GLY A 166 27.05 24.88 41.83
N GLU A 167 27.96 25.64 41.23
CA GLU A 167 28.29 25.72 39.79
C GLU A 167 28.68 24.41 39.07
N GLY A 168 29.13 23.36 39.78
CA GLY A 168 29.64 22.12 39.17
C GLY A 168 28.59 21.28 38.43
N PHE A 169 27.30 21.42 38.75
CA PHE A 169 26.22 20.68 38.08
C PHE A 169 25.73 21.34 36.78
N SER A 170 25.95 22.65 36.61
CA SER A 170 25.45 23.42 35.47
C SER A 170 25.96 22.91 34.11
N GLU A 171 27.22 22.47 34.05
CA GLU A 171 27.82 21.97 32.80
C GLU A 171 27.18 20.64 32.35
N VAL A 172 26.94 19.72 33.29
CA VAL A 172 26.28 18.44 32.99
C VAL A 172 24.83 18.67 32.55
N PHE A 173 24.15 19.67 33.14
CA PHE A 173 22.80 20.08 32.71
C PHE A 173 22.79 20.71 31.33
N GLY A 174 23.76 21.56 31.00
CA GLY A 174 23.89 22.11 29.66
C GLY A 174 24.02 21.01 28.60
N ARG A 175 24.81 19.97 28.89
CA ARG A 175 24.96 18.81 28.00
C ARG A 175 23.67 17.98 27.89
N ALA A 176 23.00 17.70 29.00
CA ALA A 176 21.73 16.95 28.99
C ALA A 176 20.60 17.71 28.28
N ALA A 177 20.50 19.02 28.50
CA ALA A 177 19.59 19.91 27.79
C ALA A 177 19.84 19.89 26.28
N GLY A 178 21.10 19.94 25.86
CA GLY A 178 21.46 19.86 24.44
C GLY A 178 21.11 18.53 23.79
N VAL A 179 21.21 17.41 24.51
CA VAL A 179 20.76 16.10 24.00
C VAL A 179 19.23 16.05 23.87
N LEU A 180 18.50 16.62 24.84
CA LEU A 180 17.04 16.69 24.79
C LEU A 180 16.55 17.55 23.62
N ASP A 181 17.19 18.70 23.39
CA ASP A 181 16.85 19.56 22.26
C ASP A 181 17.08 18.83 20.92
N LYS A 182 18.15 18.04 20.80
CA LYS A 182 18.40 17.17 19.63
C LYS A 182 17.39 16.05 19.50
N MET A 183 17.02 15.37 20.58
CA MET A 183 15.98 14.32 20.54
C MET A 183 14.64 14.90 20.10
N ARG A 184 14.31 16.09 20.60
CA ARG A 184 13.09 16.81 20.22
C ARG A 184 13.10 17.23 18.76
N GLU A 185 14.22 17.78 18.28
CA GLU A 185 14.40 18.11 16.87
C GLU A 185 14.25 16.87 15.98
N SER A 186 14.88 15.75 16.36
CA SER A 186 14.73 14.47 15.67
C SER A 186 13.28 13.96 15.65
N LEU A 187 12.52 14.12 16.74
CA LEU A 187 11.11 13.74 16.79
C LEU A 187 10.25 14.59 15.85
N VAL A 188 10.52 15.90 15.80
CA VAL A 188 9.84 16.83 14.88
C VAL A 188 10.15 16.47 13.42
N ASP A 189 11.40 16.15 13.11
CA ASP A 189 11.81 15.74 11.76
C ASP A 189 11.18 14.40 11.36
N GLN A 190 11.13 13.42 12.28
CA GLN A 190 10.43 12.15 12.03
C GLN A 190 8.93 12.37 11.78
N GLN A 191 8.28 13.22 12.57
CA GLN A 191 6.87 13.57 12.35
C GLN A 191 6.67 14.29 11.02
N ARG A 192 7.57 15.22 10.65
CA ARG A 192 7.53 15.88 9.34
C ARG A 192 7.60 14.87 8.21
N ASN A 193 8.55 13.95 8.27
CA ASN A 193 8.73 12.94 7.24
C ASN A 193 7.52 12.01 7.14
N LEU A 194 6.95 11.59 8.27
CA LEU A 194 5.73 10.78 8.28
C LEU A 194 4.54 11.54 7.65
N LEU A 195 4.32 12.80 8.03
CA LEU A 195 3.22 13.60 7.49
C LEU A 195 3.40 13.87 6.00
N ASN A 196 4.62 14.16 5.54
CA ASN A 196 4.91 14.33 4.10
C ASN A 196 4.66 13.02 3.33
N ASN A 197 5.08 11.88 3.87
CA ASN A 197 4.82 10.59 3.24
C ASN A 197 3.32 10.27 3.16
N TYR A 198 2.55 10.58 4.20
CA TYR A 198 1.09 10.45 4.14
C TYR A 198 0.47 11.40 3.12
N ALA A 199 0.89 12.67 3.11
CA ALA A 199 0.39 13.64 2.15
C ALA A 199 0.61 13.18 0.70
N ASN A 200 1.83 12.75 0.37
CA ASN A 200 2.15 12.21 -0.94
C ASN A 200 1.34 10.94 -1.25
N SER A 201 1.20 10.03 -0.28
CA SER A 201 0.42 8.80 -0.49
C SER A 201 -1.07 9.06 -0.76
N PHE A 202 -1.62 10.16 -0.23
CA PHE A 202 -2.99 10.57 -0.54
C PHE A 202 -3.07 11.27 -1.89
N GLU A 203 -2.13 12.19 -2.18
CA GLU A 203 -2.08 12.91 -3.47
C GLU A 203 -1.93 11.99 -4.68
N PHE A 204 -1.23 10.85 -4.56
CA PHE A 204 -1.07 9.89 -5.67
C PHE A 204 -2.14 8.79 -5.70
N SER A 205 -3.18 8.87 -4.87
CA SER A 205 -4.11 7.76 -4.69
C SER A 205 -5.13 7.62 -5.83
N ASP A 206 -5.51 8.74 -6.43
CA ASP A 206 -6.44 8.84 -7.57
C ASP A 206 -5.76 9.08 -8.92
N GLY A 207 -4.46 9.44 -8.90
CA GLY A 207 -3.67 9.72 -10.09
C GLY A 207 -3.90 11.13 -10.66
N GLU A 208 -4.64 11.99 -9.95
CA GLU A 208 -4.80 13.40 -10.30
C GLU A 208 -3.81 14.27 -9.51
N GLU A 209 -3.49 15.46 -10.03
CA GLU A 209 -2.56 16.36 -9.37
C GLU A 209 -3.28 17.17 -8.27
N GLY A 210 -2.83 17.02 -7.03
CA GLY A 210 -3.33 17.73 -5.86
C GLY A 210 -4.38 16.95 -5.07
N MET A 211 -4.48 17.27 -3.79
CA MET A 211 -5.29 16.52 -2.83
C MET A 211 -6.76 16.98 -2.86
N THR A 212 -7.67 16.04 -3.11
CA THR A 212 -9.12 16.30 -3.09
C THR A 212 -9.64 16.53 -1.66
N LYS A 213 -10.87 17.06 -1.53
CA LYS A 213 -11.50 17.31 -0.21
C LYS A 213 -11.66 16.04 0.63
N GLU A 214 -11.91 14.91 -0.03
CA GLU A 214 -12.08 13.61 0.61
C GLU A 214 -10.75 13.09 1.15
N GLU A 215 -9.70 13.14 0.33
CA GLU A 215 -8.33 12.77 0.71
C GLU A 215 -7.79 13.67 1.82
N PHE A 216 -8.06 14.97 1.75
CA PHE A 216 -7.69 15.90 2.81
C PHE A 216 -8.38 15.59 4.14
N SER A 217 -9.65 15.16 4.10
CA SER A 217 -10.36 14.73 5.31
C SER A 217 -9.73 13.50 5.96
N LEU A 218 -9.17 12.59 5.15
CA LEU A 218 -8.44 11.42 5.63
C LEU A 218 -7.07 11.83 6.18
N PHE A 219 -6.31 12.65 5.44
CA PHE A 219 -5.03 13.20 5.88
C PHE A 219 -5.15 13.93 7.23
N LYS A 220 -6.24 14.67 7.41
CA LYS A 220 -6.55 15.40 8.65
C LYS A 220 -6.62 14.49 9.88
N THR A 221 -7.01 13.22 9.74
CA THR A 221 -7.02 12.26 10.87
C THR A 221 -5.63 11.87 11.39
N TYR A 222 -4.58 12.11 10.58
CA TYR A 222 -3.19 11.82 10.91
C TYR A 222 -2.45 13.04 11.49
N LEU A 223 -3.02 14.24 11.36
CA LEU A 223 -2.48 15.44 12.03
C LEU A 223 -2.60 15.31 13.57
N PRO A 224 -1.73 15.99 14.34
CA PRO A 224 -1.89 16.09 15.78
C PRO A 224 -3.29 16.62 16.17
N ASN A 225 -3.90 16.07 17.22
CA ASN A 225 -5.29 16.39 17.65
C ASN A 225 -5.56 17.90 17.77
N GLU A 226 -4.55 18.67 18.17
CA GLU A 226 -4.60 20.14 18.32
C GLU A 226 -4.88 20.89 17.00
N PHE A 227 -4.55 20.27 15.85
CA PHE A 227 -4.76 20.80 14.50
C PHE A 227 -5.97 20.18 13.80
N GLN A 228 -6.41 19.00 14.24
CA GLN A 228 -7.57 18.34 13.66
C GLN A 228 -8.84 19.20 13.78
N GLU A 229 -8.99 20.01 14.82
CA GLU A 229 -10.19 20.87 14.93
C GLU A 229 -10.03 22.22 14.22
N LYS A 230 -8.79 22.70 14.07
CA LYS A 230 -8.51 24.07 13.62
C LYS A 230 -8.38 24.23 12.11
N VAL A 231 -8.03 23.16 11.41
CA VAL A 231 -7.76 23.21 9.97
C VAL A 231 -9.02 22.81 9.20
N SER A 232 -9.55 23.71 8.37
CA SER A 232 -10.57 23.37 7.36
C SER A 232 -9.94 23.27 5.97
N PHE A 233 -10.58 22.51 5.07
CA PHE A 233 -10.14 22.41 3.68
C PHE A 233 -10.20 23.78 2.99
N GLU A 234 -11.27 24.54 3.24
CA GLU A 234 -11.49 25.85 2.61
C GLU A 234 -10.43 26.89 3.00
N GLU A 235 -9.84 26.78 4.21
CA GLU A 235 -8.76 27.68 4.64
C GLU A 235 -7.44 27.41 3.90
N VAL A 236 -7.22 26.16 3.48
CA VAL A 236 -5.95 25.71 2.89
C VAL A 236 -5.98 25.77 1.36
N ALA A 237 -7.09 25.31 0.74
CA ALA A 237 -7.27 25.33 -0.71
C ALA A 237 -7.52 26.76 -1.24
N GLY A 238 -8.15 27.61 -0.43
CA GLY A 238 -8.74 28.87 -0.87
C GLY A 238 -10.19 28.70 -1.36
N PRO A 239 -10.96 29.79 -1.49
CA PRO A 239 -12.41 29.75 -1.73
C PRO A 239 -12.83 29.14 -3.07
N ASP A 240 -11.94 29.09 -4.07
CA ASP A 240 -12.27 28.72 -5.44
C ASP A 240 -11.52 27.47 -5.95
N CYS A 241 -10.76 26.78 -5.11
CA CYS A 241 -9.96 25.61 -5.50
C CYS A 241 -10.63 24.30 -5.07
N SER A 242 -10.74 23.34 -5.99
CA SER A 242 -11.25 21.99 -5.72
C SER A 242 -10.18 21.04 -5.18
N THR A 243 -8.90 21.39 -5.33
CA THR A 243 -7.74 20.59 -4.89
C THR A 243 -6.79 21.45 -4.06
N VAL A 244 -6.06 20.81 -3.15
CA VAL A 244 -4.98 21.42 -2.37
C VAL A 244 -3.65 21.01 -2.99
N SER A 245 -2.83 21.99 -3.35
CA SER A 245 -1.50 21.74 -3.90
C SER A 245 -0.54 21.20 -2.85
N SER A 246 0.46 20.43 -3.28
CA SER A 246 1.50 19.87 -2.40
C SER A 246 2.20 20.96 -1.56
N ASP A 247 2.47 22.12 -2.15
CA ASP A 247 3.10 23.26 -1.46
C ASP A 247 2.26 23.77 -0.27
N GLN A 248 0.93 23.87 -0.45
CA GLN A 248 0.01 24.28 0.60
C GLN A 248 -0.05 23.25 1.74
N VAL A 249 -0.01 21.95 1.42
CA VAL A 249 0.05 20.89 2.43
C VAL A 249 1.36 20.94 3.21
N GLN A 250 2.50 21.18 2.54
CA GLN A 250 3.80 21.30 3.20
C GLN A 250 3.85 22.51 4.14
N GLU A 251 3.28 23.64 3.74
CA GLU A 251 3.20 24.83 4.59
C GLU A 251 2.32 24.57 5.81
N LEU A 252 1.23 23.83 5.65
CA LEU A 252 0.39 23.39 6.76
C LEU A 252 1.12 22.47 7.74
N ILE A 253 1.85 21.47 7.22
CA ILE A 253 2.67 20.56 8.03
C ILE A 253 3.71 21.37 8.81
N LYS A 254 4.37 22.32 8.16
CA LYS A 254 5.35 23.20 8.81
C LYS A 254 4.72 24.02 9.93
N ARG A 255 3.56 24.64 9.70
CA ARG A 255 2.82 25.42 10.70
C ARG A 255 2.35 24.56 11.87
N ALA A 256 1.87 23.35 11.60
CA ALA A 256 1.48 22.38 12.63
C ALA A 256 2.67 22.02 13.52
N LEU A 257 3.82 21.69 12.93
CA LEU A 257 5.03 21.31 13.69
C LEU A 257 5.67 22.47 14.45
N GLU A 258 5.65 23.69 13.89
CA GLU A 258 6.14 24.89 14.59
C GLU A 258 5.30 25.19 15.83
N SER A 259 4.00 24.97 15.77
CA SER A 259 3.13 25.16 16.94
C SER A 259 3.32 24.06 17.99
N VAL A 260 3.63 22.80 17.61
CA VAL A 260 4.02 21.75 18.55
C VAL A 260 5.34 22.12 19.21
N LYS A 261 6.29 22.66 18.44
CA LYS A 261 7.56 23.19 18.96
C LYS A 261 7.31 24.37 19.92
N ALA A 262 6.37 25.25 19.63
CA ALA A 262 6.03 26.41 20.47
C ALA A 262 5.21 26.03 21.71
N GLY A 263 4.21 25.16 21.59
CA GLY A 263 3.34 24.70 22.68
C GLY A 263 4.11 23.93 23.74
N ALA A 264 5.03 23.05 23.32
CA ALA A 264 5.93 22.37 24.25
C ALA A 264 7.12 23.25 24.71
N ALA A 265 7.28 24.47 24.17
CA ALA A 265 8.19 25.50 24.73
C ALA A 265 7.46 26.45 25.70
N ALA A 266 6.15 26.61 25.51
CA ALA A 266 5.27 27.48 26.27
C ALA A 266 4.63 26.80 27.48
N LEU A 267 5.08 25.62 27.93
CA LEU A 267 4.84 25.12 29.28
C LEU A 267 5.82 25.82 30.23
N PRO A 268 5.46 26.96 30.84
CA PRO A 268 6.38 27.69 31.68
C PRO A 268 6.30 27.05 33.07
N LEU A 269 7.42 27.07 33.78
CA LEU A 269 7.58 26.77 35.20
C LEU A 269 6.77 27.73 36.13
N SER A 270 5.57 28.18 35.72
CA SER A 270 4.83 29.30 36.32
C SER A 270 3.86 28.92 37.44
N SER A 271 3.69 27.64 37.80
CA SER A 271 2.79 27.30 38.94
C SER A 271 3.49 27.24 40.31
N ALA A 272 4.74 27.70 40.42
CA ALA A 272 5.51 27.58 41.67
C ALA A 272 5.62 28.87 42.50
N ALA A 273 4.87 29.93 42.18
CA ALA A 273 4.98 31.21 42.90
C ALA A 273 3.60 31.81 43.25
N SER A 274 2.79 31.13 44.07
CA SER A 274 1.73 31.80 44.86
C SER A 274 1.21 30.92 46.02
N SER A 275 2.07 30.54 46.97
CA SER A 275 1.62 30.13 48.31
C SER A 275 2.70 30.31 49.37
N SER A 276 3.20 31.54 49.54
CA SER A 276 3.88 31.96 50.75
C SER A 276 3.49 33.41 51.02
N GLY A 277 2.50 33.59 51.89
CA GLY A 277 1.94 34.90 52.18
C GLY A 277 0.52 34.84 52.74
N ALA A 278 0.34 34.19 53.88
CA ALA A 278 -0.70 34.57 54.84
C ALA A 278 -0.27 34.10 56.23
N GLN A 279 -0.11 35.08 57.10
CA GLN A 279 0.13 35.00 58.54
C GLN A 279 -1.02 34.29 59.28
#